data_AF-A0A1J5TRW1-F1
#
_entry.id   AF-A0A1J5TRW1-F1
#
_cell.length_a   1.000
_cell.length_b   1.000
_cell.length_c   1.000
_cell.angle_alpha   90.00
_cell.angle_beta   90.00
_cell.angle_gamma   90.00
#
_symmetry.space_group_name_H-M   'P 1'
#
loop_
_entity.id
_entity.type
_entity.pdbx_description
1 polymer ?
#
loop_
_entity_poly.entity_id
_entity_poly.type
_entity_poly.pdbx_seq_one_letter_code
_entity_poly.pdbx_strand_id
1 'polypeptide(L)' 'MKVNEFFSDSNNVIAFSYYMLIPVGLAFWVAWYMEYGVWRDIGLYAVLVVMFCLAFFGSLTYGKARR' A
#
# COMPACT_ATOMS: atom_id res chain seq x y z
N MET A 1 11.98 20.96 3.52
CA MET A 1 12.17 19.82 4.45
C MET A 1 13.05 18.80 3.75
N LYS A 2 14.17 18.37 4.32
CA LYS A 2 15.06 17.41 3.67
C LYS A 2 14.37 16.05 3.66
N VAL A 3 14.39 15.35 2.54
CA VAL A 3 13.75 14.02 2.34
C VAL A 3 14.14 13.03 3.45
N ASN A 4 15.36 13.18 3.97
CA ASN A 4 15.93 12.35 5.03
C ASN A 4 15.24 12.56 6.39
N GLU A 5 14.77 13.77 6.69
CA GLU A 5 14.00 14.07 7.91
C GLU A 5 12.56 13.58 7.78
N PHE A 6 12.00 13.62 6.56
CA PHE A 6 10.64 13.13 6.27
C PHE A 6 10.50 11.63 6.56
N PHE A 7 11.50 10.82 6.18
CA PHE A 7 11.51 9.39 6.48
C PHE A 7 12.00 9.04 7.91
N SER A 8 12.54 10.00 8.66
CA SER A 8 12.97 9.80 10.04
C SER A 8 11.80 9.89 11.03
N ASP A 9 10.73 10.60 10.67
CA ASP A 9 9.55 10.77 11.50
C ASP A 9 8.55 9.65 11.21
N SER A 10 8.31 8.79 12.20
CA SER A 10 7.44 7.61 12.06
C SER A 10 6.04 7.98 11.56
N ASN A 11 5.52 9.13 11.97
CA ASN A 11 4.19 9.59 11.56
C ASN A 11 4.14 9.95 10.06
N ASN A 12 5.21 10.54 9.53
CA ASN A 12 5.31 10.89 8.11
C ASN A 12 5.49 9.64 7.23
N VAL A 13 6.23 8.64 7.70
CA VAL A 13 6.38 7.35 7.01
C VAL A 13 5.06 6.58 6.96
N ILE A 14 4.31 6.57 8.07
CA ILE A 14 2.98 5.94 8.13
C ILE A 14 2.01 6.67 7.21
N ALA A 15 1.95 8.01 7.27
CA ALA A 15 1.10 8.78 6.37
C ALA A 15 1.45 8.55 4.89
N PHE A 16 2.75 8.57 4.54
CA PHE A 16 3.21 8.32 3.19
C PHE A 16 2.83 6.93 2.66
N SER A 17 2.97 5.89 3.50
CA SER A 17 2.57 4.53 3.14
C SER A 17 1.06 4.40 2.92
N TYR A 18 0.22 5.11 3.70
CA TYR A 18 -1.21 5.20 3.45
C TYR A 18 -1.56 5.95 2.16
N TYR A 19 -0.84 7.01 1.79
CA TYR A 19 -1.07 7.72 0.52
C TYR A 19 -0.62 6.92 -0.71
N MET A 20 0.44 6.13 -0.59
CA MET A 20 0.94 5.22 -1.63
C MET A 20 -0.04 4.08 -1.97
N LEU A 21 -0.98 3.78 -1.08
CA LEU A 21 -1.93 2.69 -1.28
C LEU A 21 -2.87 2.91 -2.46
N ILE A 22 -3.29 4.14 -2.68
CA ILE A 22 -4.22 4.52 -3.76
C ILE A 22 -3.59 4.23 -5.13
N PRO A 23 -2.38 4.74 -5.46
CA PRO A 23 -1.75 4.42 -6.73
C PRO A 23 -1.38 2.94 -6.87
N VAL A 24 -1.02 2.24 -5.78
CA VAL A 24 -0.77 0.78 -5.82
C VAL A 24 -2.04 0.00 -6.16
N GLY A 25 -3.18 0.34 -5.54
CA GLY A 25 -4.47 -0.28 -5.82
C GLY A 25 -4.93 -0.02 -7.27
N LEU A 26 -4.71 1.19 -7.78
CA LEU A 26 -5.00 1.54 -9.17
C LEU A 26 -4.08 0.80 -10.15
N ALA A 27 -2.77 0.73 -9.87
CA ALA A 27 -1.82 -0.03 -10.68
C ALA A 27 -2.18 -1.51 -10.75
N PHE A 28 -2.61 -2.10 -9.62
CA PHE A 28 -3.06 -3.49 -9.56
C PHE A 28 -4.34 -3.71 -10.37
N TRP A 29 -5.30 -2.79 -10.30
CA TRP A 29 -6.52 -2.85 -11.10
C TRP A 29 -6.21 -2.80 -12.60
N VAL A 30 -5.34 -1.88 -13.03
CA VAL A 30 -4.91 -1.76 -14.43
C VAL A 30 -4.17 -3.01 -14.89
N ALA A 31 -3.23 -3.53 -14.08
CA ALA A 31 -2.50 -4.76 -14.39
C ALA A 31 -3.43 -5.96 -14.54
N TRP A 32 -4.45 -6.08 -13.69
CA TRP A 32 -5.44 -7.16 -13.79
C TRP A 32 -6.28 -7.08 -15.06
N TYR A 33 -6.69 -5.87 -15.45
CA TYR A 33 -7.41 -5.68 -16.70
C TYR A 33 -6.55 -6.10 -17.91
N MET A 34 -5.26 -5.80 -17.91
CA MET A 34 -4.37 -6.20 -19.00
C MET A 34 -4.22 -7.72 -19.11
N GLU A 35 -4.18 -8.44 -17.99
CA GLU A 35 -3.98 -9.89 -17.98
C GLU A 35 -5.26 -10.68 -18.29
N TYR A 36 -6.40 -10.27 -17.72
CA TYR A 36 -7.63 -11.06 -17.75
C TYR A 36 -8.76 -10.41 -18.56
N GLY A 37 -8.65 -9.13 -18.94
CA GLY A 37 -9.68 -8.42 -19.72
C GLY A 37 -10.96 -8.08 -18.94
N VAL A 38 -10.99 -8.27 -17.61
CA VAL A 38 -12.19 -8.12 -16.78
C VAL A 38 -12.05 -6.93 -15.81
N TRP A 39 -13.00 -5.99 -15.87
CA TRP A 39 -13.06 -4.81 -14.99
C TRP A 39 -13.93 -4.99 -13.75
N ARG A 40 -14.91 -5.89 -13.80
CA ARG A 40 -16.07 -5.86 -12.89
C ARG A 40 -15.96 -6.80 -11.70
N ASP A 41 -15.26 -7.92 -11.85
CA ASP A 41 -15.09 -8.93 -10.78
C ASP A 41 -13.88 -8.66 -9.88
N ILE A 42 -13.01 -7.71 -10.27
CA ILE A 42 -11.72 -7.45 -9.61
C ILE A 42 -11.84 -6.59 -8.34
N GLY A 43 -12.94 -5.85 -8.15
CA GLY A 43 -13.07 -4.88 -7.06
C GLY A 43 -12.82 -5.48 -5.68
N LEU A 44 -13.31 -6.71 -5.42
CA LEU A 44 -13.14 -7.37 -4.14
C LEU A 44 -11.72 -7.93 -3.94
N TYR A 45 -11.13 -8.50 -5.01
CA TYR A 45 -9.77 -9.05 -4.97
C TYR A 45 -8.71 -7.96 -4.88
N ALA A 46 -8.90 -6.83 -5.55
CA ALA A 46 -8.01 -5.67 -5.46
C ALA A 46 -7.96 -5.12 -4.02
N VAL A 47 -9.12 -5.01 -3.35
CA VAL A 47 -9.19 -4.61 -1.94
C VAL A 47 -8.50 -5.62 -1.03
N LEU A 48 -8.71 -6.92 -1.25
CA LEU A 48 -8.04 -7.98 -0.49
C LEU A 48 -6.52 -7.94 -0.61
N VAL A 49 -6.00 -7.76 -1.83
CA VAL A 49 -4.54 -7.64 -2.07
C VAL A 49 -3.98 -6.40 -1.40
N VAL A 50 -4.68 -5.26 -1.50
CA VAL A 50 -4.28 -4.01 -0.82
C VAL A 50 -4.29 -4.16 0.70
N MET A 51 -5.29 -4.82 1.28
CA MET A 51 -5.33 -5.13 2.72
C MET A 51 -4.21 -6.09 3.13
N PHE A 52 -3.85 -7.07 2.29
CA PHE A 52 -2.74 -7.97 2.55
C PHE A 52 -1.39 -7.22 2.54
N CYS A 53 -1.19 -6.33 1.56
CA CYS A 53 -0.01 -5.46 1.51
C CYS A 53 0.06 -4.53 2.73
N LEU A 54 -1.07 -3.95 3.16
CA LEU A 54 -1.16 -3.16 4.40
C LEU A 54 -0.79 -3.98 5.64
N ALA A 55 -1.35 -5.18 5.78
CA ALA A 55 -1.07 -6.04 6.91
C ALA A 55 0.41 -6.44 6.95
N PHE A 56 1.01 -6.71 5.78
CA PHE A 56 2.41 -7.06 5.66
C PHE A 56 3.34 -5.89 6.00
N PHE A 57 3.17 -4.73 5.35
CA PHE A 57 3.98 -3.54 5.64
C PHE A 57 3.76 -3.02 7.06
N GLY A 58 2.52 -3.04 7.55
CA GLY A 58 2.16 -2.71 8.92
C GLY A 58 2.83 -3.64 9.94
N SER A 59 2.89 -4.95 9.68
CA SER A 59 3.57 -5.89 10.58
C SER A 59 5.07 -5.61 10.67
N LEU A 60 5.72 -5.23 9.56
CA LEU A 60 7.14 -4.93 9.51
C LEU A 60 7.49 -3.61 10.21
N THR A 61 6.61 -2.60 10.12
CA THR A 61 6.80 -1.30 10.78
C THR A 61 6.47 -1.36 12.27
N TYR A 62 5.34 -1.96 12.66
CA TYR A 62 4.96 -2.12 14.07
C TYR A 62 5.86 -3.10 14.82
N GLY A 63 6.39 -4.13 14.14
CA GLY A 63 7.37 -5.06 14.72
C GLY A 63 8.66 -4.37 15.17
N LYS A 64 9.04 -3.25 14.52
CA LYS A 64 10.18 -2.42 14.92
C LYS A 64 9.81 -1.37 15.98
N ALA A 65 8.58 -0.87 16.00
CA ALA A 65 8.13 0.10 17.01
C ALA A 65 8.02 -0.50 18.44
N ARG A 66 8.06 -1.83 18.57
CA ARG A 66 8.00 -2.54 19.86
C ARG A 66 9.37 -2.90 20.45
N ARG A 67 10.48 -2.50 19.83
CA ARG A 67 11.85 -2.70 20.35
C ARG A 67 12.48 -1.38 20.77
#